data_AF-A0A350JNI8-F1
#
_entry.id   AF-A0A350JNI8-F1
#
_cell.length_a   1.000
_cell.length_b   1.000
_cell.length_c   1.000
_cell.angle_alpha   90.00
_cell.angle_beta   90.00
_cell.angle_gamma   90.00
#
_symmetry.space_group_name_H-M   'P 1'
#
loop_
_entity.id
_entity.type
_entity.pdbx_description
1 polymer ?
#
loop_
_entity_poly.entity_id
_entity_poly.type
_entity_poly.pdbx_seq_one_letter_code
_entity_poly.pdbx_strand_id
1 'polypeptide(L)'
;MKMKYIPLLAIALTLGACGGSESTESHTEEAVEAAEEVAVEEESGSEINDMADFKFHTMIANLPSPLETFNLMSGVNVAMEGVNLTPTEDSKNLSTMSAKAYGYGMYITDMGFMAYEHQNQQTLEYYATCRALAGELGAGEVFERTISSNFEENTSNEEKFVKMMDEAFNAMDQYMVDNERFVNATEIFVGSWVETQLIATGIVKDEALSEVNRPIFQGIYEQKVHASNLMNVLSEIETELDDEVVDHVEEIMMFYAGFASVESITSEDLTELENKLMALKAALTSQSIA
;
A
#
# COMPACT_ATOMS: atom_id res chain seq x y z
N MET A 1 32.08 -22.03 54.29
CA MET A 1 31.12 -20.95 53.96
C MET A 1 29.85 -21.63 53.49
N LYS A 2 28.80 -21.62 54.31
CA LYS A 2 27.64 -22.51 54.13
C LYS A 2 26.65 -21.93 53.11
N MET A 3 26.46 -22.67 52.03
CA MET A 3 25.48 -22.48 50.96
C MET A 3 24.09 -22.92 51.48
N LYS A 4 23.07 -22.06 51.37
CA LYS A 4 21.67 -22.39 51.71
C LYS A 4 20.94 -22.77 50.43
N TYR A 5 20.51 -24.03 50.35
CA TYR A 5 19.62 -24.55 49.31
C TYR A 5 18.15 -24.42 49.75
N ILE A 6 17.29 -24.04 48.82
CA ILE A 6 15.82 -23.95 48.95
C ILE A 6 15.23 -25.32 48.60
N PRO A 7 14.29 -25.89 49.37
CA PRO A 7 13.57 -27.09 48.96
C PRO A 7 12.28 -26.75 48.21
N LEU A 8 12.14 -27.42 47.06
CA LEU A 8 10.95 -27.57 46.23
C LEU A 8 9.88 -28.37 47.00
N LEU A 9 8.63 -27.90 47.04
CA LEU A 9 7.49 -28.67 47.57
C LEU A 9 6.50 -28.96 46.43
N ALA A 10 6.44 -30.23 46.03
CA ALA A 10 5.46 -30.76 45.08
C ALA A 10 4.11 -30.99 45.78
N ILE A 11 3.01 -30.55 45.18
CA ILE A 11 1.64 -30.79 45.65
C ILE A 11 1.05 -31.94 44.84
N ALA A 12 0.66 -32.99 45.55
CA ALA A 12 0.10 -34.22 45.04
C ALA A 12 -1.42 -34.15 44.88
N LEU A 13 -1.90 -34.77 43.81
CA LEU A 13 -3.29 -35.14 43.52
C LEU A 13 -3.85 -36.06 44.61
N THR A 14 -5.10 -35.82 45.01
CA THR A 14 -5.95 -36.82 45.67
C THR A 14 -7.27 -36.97 44.95
N LEU A 15 -7.50 -38.18 44.45
CA LEU A 15 -8.79 -38.72 44.04
C LEU A 15 -9.47 -39.34 45.27
N GLY A 16 -10.78 -39.10 45.43
CA GLY A 16 -11.70 -39.90 46.23
C GLY A 16 -13.06 -39.90 45.51
N ALA A 17 -13.57 -40.99 44.93
CA ALA A 17 -13.94 -42.30 45.46
C ALA A 17 -15.24 -42.30 46.27
N CYS A 18 -16.30 -42.81 45.64
CA CYS A 18 -17.46 -43.54 46.19
C CYS A 18 -18.23 -44.05 44.94
N GLY A 19 -18.71 -45.28 44.79
CA GLY A 19 -18.97 -46.41 45.68
C GLY A 19 -20.21 -47.11 45.09
N GLY A 20 -20.11 -48.38 44.69
CA GLY A 20 -21.08 -49.06 43.81
C GLY A 20 -22.16 -49.93 44.49
N SER A 21 -23.10 -50.41 43.67
CA SER A 21 -23.81 -51.70 43.81
C SER A 21 -24.57 -52.05 42.51
N GLU A 22 -24.55 -53.34 42.12
CA GLU A 22 -25.09 -53.94 40.87
C GLU A 22 -26.62 -54.08 40.79
N SER A 23 -27.16 -54.03 39.55
CA SER A 23 -27.86 -55.12 38.82
C SER A 23 -29.15 -54.73 38.05
N THR A 24 -29.08 -55.00 36.73
CA THR A 24 -30.14 -55.49 35.80
C THR A 24 -31.20 -54.56 35.19
N GLU A 25 -31.01 -54.35 33.87
CA GLU A 25 -31.93 -54.21 32.72
C GLU A 25 -33.35 -53.62 32.86
N SER A 26 -33.65 -52.59 32.06
CA SER A 26 -34.71 -52.60 31.02
C SER A 26 -34.90 -51.20 30.41
N HIS A 27 -34.95 -51.15 29.08
CA HIS A 27 -35.30 -50.02 28.23
C HIS A 27 -36.63 -49.36 28.60
N THR A 28 -36.72 -48.03 28.53
CA THR A 28 -37.73 -47.27 27.74
C THR A 28 -37.42 -45.77 27.74
N GLU A 29 -37.82 -45.13 26.64
CA GLU A 29 -37.43 -43.81 26.10
C GLU A 29 -38.14 -42.60 26.75
N GLU A 30 -37.71 -41.41 26.28
CA GLU A 30 -38.23 -40.03 26.48
C GLU A 30 -37.73 -39.30 27.76
N ALA A 31 -37.24 -38.06 27.73
CA ALA A 31 -37.04 -37.04 26.71
C ALA A 31 -35.92 -36.10 27.21
N VAL A 32 -35.03 -35.63 26.33
CA VAL A 32 -34.05 -34.58 26.66
C VAL A 32 -34.41 -33.34 25.86
N GLU A 33 -34.77 -32.27 26.56
CA GLU A 33 -34.96 -30.94 25.99
C GLU A 33 -33.67 -30.45 25.33
N ALA A 34 -33.83 -29.96 24.10
CA ALA A 34 -32.79 -29.35 23.30
C ALA A 34 -32.35 -28.01 23.91
N ALA A 35 -31.05 -27.89 24.17
CA ALA A 35 -30.40 -26.59 24.26
C ALA A 35 -30.13 -26.11 22.83
N GLU A 36 -30.72 -24.97 22.48
CA GLU A 36 -30.58 -24.29 21.20
C GLU A 36 -29.18 -23.68 21.13
N GLU A 37 -28.29 -24.31 20.34
CA GLU A 37 -26.98 -23.77 20.01
C GLU A 37 -27.19 -22.74 18.89
N VAL A 38 -27.06 -21.45 19.23
CA VAL A 38 -27.10 -20.36 18.26
C VAL A 38 -25.85 -20.49 17.39
N ALA A 39 -26.03 -21.01 16.18
CA ALA A 39 -25.01 -20.97 15.14
C ALA A 39 -24.71 -19.50 14.84
N VAL A 40 -23.48 -19.09 15.13
CA VAL A 40 -22.90 -17.87 14.59
C VAL A 40 -22.65 -18.16 13.13
N GLU A 41 -23.40 -17.48 12.25
CA GLU A 41 -23.08 -17.43 10.83
C GLU A 41 -21.75 -16.68 10.70
N GLU A 42 -20.67 -17.40 10.39
CA GLU A 42 -19.48 -16.79 9.84
C GLU A 42 -19.87 -16.19 8.48
N GLU A 43 -19.73 -14.86 8.36
CA GLU A 43 -19.70 -14.20 7.07
C GLU A 43 -18.63 -14.90 6.22
N SER A 44 -19.08 -15.54 5.14
CA SER A 44 -18.19 -16.16 4.17
C SER A 44 -17.32 -15.06 3.55
N GLY A 45 -16.08 -14.96 4.01
CA GLY A 45 -15.02 -14.37 3.22
C GLY A 45 -15.00 -15.03 1.86
N SER A 46 -14.99 -14.22 0.81
CA SER A 46 -14.71 -14.64 -0.55
C SER A 46 -13.49 -15.57 -0.54
N GLU A 47 -13.70 -16.87 -0.80
CA GLU A 47 -12.60 -17.82 -0.98
C GLU A 47 -11.87 -17.44 -2.28
N ILE A 48 -10.88 -16.57 -2.17
CA ILE A 48 -9.91 -16.36 -3.23
C ILE A 48 -9.14 -17.67 -3.38
N ASN A 49 -9.10 -18.20 -4.60
CA ASN A 49 -8.45 -19.46 -4.92
C ASN A 49 -6.94 -19.36 -4.63
N ASP A 50 -6.35 -20.30 -3.89
CA ASP A 50 -4.89 -20.34 -3.57
C ASP A 50 -3.97 -20.08 -4.80
N MET A 51 -4.41 -20.47 -6.00
CA MET A 51 -3.70 -20.20 -7.25
C MET A 51 -3.82 -18.74 -7.72
N ALA A 52 -4.98 -18.12 -7.52
CA ALA A 52 -5.21 -16.70 -7.76
C ALA A 52 -4.40 -15.86 -6.76
N ASP A 53 -4.35 -16.24 -5.48
CA ASP A 53 -3.51 -15.61 -4.46
C ASP A 53 -2.01 -15.66 -4.81
N PHE A 54 -1.51 -16.82 -5.23
CA PHE A 54 -0.11 -16.95 -5.65
C PHE A 54 0.22 -16.11 -6.90
N LYS A 55 -0.70 -16.12 -7.89
CA LYS A 55 -0.55 -15.33 -9.12
C LYS A 55 -0.59 -13.84 -8.81
N PHE A 56 -1.48 -13.41 -7.91
CA PHE A 56 -1.62 -12.05 -7.44
C PHE A 56 -0.37 -11.57 -6.68
N HIS A 57 0.11 -12.37 -5.72
CA HIS A 57 1.39 -12.14 -5.02
C HIS A 57 2.54 -11.96 -6.01
N THR A 58 2.60 -12.82 -7.03
CA THR A 58 3.60 -12.72 -8.08
C THR A 58 3.42 -11.46 -8.93
N MET A 59 2.20 -11.01 -9.22
CA MET A 59 2.00 -9.78 -10.00
C MET A 59 2.41 -8.54 -9.21
N ILE A 60 1.91 -8.37 -7.98
CA ILE A 60 2.26 -7.24 -7.11
C ILE A 60 3.77 -7.17 -6.89
N ALA A 61 4.40 -8.28 -6.52
CA ALA A 61 5.84 -8.34 -6.26
C ALA A 61 6.72 -8.09 -7.50
N ASN A 62 6.15 -8.15 -8.70
CA ASN A 62 6.86 -7.85 -9.96
C ASN A 62 6.47 -6.50 -10.57
N LEU A 63 5.60 -5.71 -9.92
CA LEU A 63 5.40 -4.33 -10.31
C LEU A 63 6.67 -3.53 -9.94
N PRO A 64 7.23 -2.73 -10.87
CA PRO A 64 8.35 -1.88 -10.54
C PRO A 64 7.93 -0.89 -9.45
N SER A 65 8.87 -0.58 -8.54
CA SER A 65 8.65 0.45 -7.51
C SER A 65 8.23 1.75 -8.21
N PRO A 66 7.09 2.38 -7.85
CA PRO A 66 6.74 3.67 -8.40
C PRO A 66 7.79 4.75 -8.12
N LEU A 67 8.63 4.55 -7.10
CA LEU A 67 9.75 5.44 -6.77
C LEU A 67 10.95 5.27 -7.73
N GLU A 68 11.02 4.19 -8.51
CA GLU A 68 12.08 3.98 -9.52
C GLU A 68 12.09 5.09 -10.58
N THR A 69 10.95 5.75 -10.81
CA THR A 69 10.87 6.92 -11.69
C THR A 69 11.69 8.10 -11.15
N PHE A 70 11.92 8.22 -9.84
CA PHE A 70 12.86 9.21 -9.28
C PHE A 70 14.31 8.92 -9.68
N ASN A 71 14.69 7.65 -9.89
CA ASN A 71 16.01 7.33 -10.42
C ASN A 71 16.18 7.85 -11.86
N LEU A 72 15.10 7.92 -12.65
CA LEU A 72 15.12 8.54 -13.98
C LEU A 72 15.29 10.05 -13.92
N MET A 73 14.91 10.68 -12.80
CA MET A 73 15.11 12.11 -12.55
C MET A 73 16.51 12.41 -11.99
N SER A 74 17.20 11.42 -11.41
CA SER A 74 18.55 11.62 -10.87
C SER A 74 19.52 12.09 -11.96
N GLY A 75 20.08 13.29 -11.77
CA GLY A 75 20.99 13.92 -12.74
C GLY A 75 20.30 14.70 -13.86
N VAL A 76 18.96 14.78 -13.88
CA VAL A 76 18.21 15.62 -14.81
C VAL A 76 18.01 17.00 -14.18
N ASN A 77 18.75 18.01 -14.66
CA ASN A 77 18.63 19.38 -14.18
C ASN A 77 17.46 20.11 -14.86
N VAL A 78 16.24 19.80 -14.45
CA VAL A 78 14.97 20.38 -14.93
C VAL A 78 14.29 21.18 -13.83
N ALA A 79 13.52 22.19 -14.23
CA ALA A 79 12.72 22.95 -13.29
C ALA A 79 11.61 22.06 -12.71
N MET A 80 11.43 22.13 -11.39
CA MET A 80 10.41 21.35 -10.67
C MET A 80 9.19 22.18 -10.26
N GLU A 81 9.11 23.42 -10.76
CA GLU A 81 8.08 24.41 -10.41
C GLU A 81 6.67 24.02 -10.88
N GLY A 82 6.56 23.11 -11.86
CA GLY A 82 5.29 22.56 -12.32
C GLY A 82 4.74 21.41 -11.47
N VAL A 83 5.48 20.95 -10.46
CA VAL A 83 5.06 19.85 -9.59
C VAL A 83 4.18 20.36 -8.46
N ASN A 84 2.95 19.84 -8.40
CA ASN A 84 1.98 20.14 -7.35
C ASN A 84 1.82 18.93 -6.43
N LEU A 85 2.50 18.96 -5.29
CA LEU A 85 2.41 17.90 -4.29
C LEU A 85 1.11 17.94 -3.50
N THR A 86 0.77 16.83 -2.87
CA THR A 86 -0.40 16.72 -1.99
C THR A 86 -0.19 17.53 -0.71
N PRO A 87 -1.06 18.49 -0.36
CA PRO A 87 -0.97 19.20 0.91
C PRO A 87 -1.09 18.25 2.10
N THR A 88 -0.16 18.30 3.04
CA THR A 88 -0.16 17.39 4.20
C THR A 88 -1.38 17.55 5.09
N GLU A 89 -2.03 18.72 5.10
CA GLU A 89 -3.29 18.93 5.82
C GLU A 89 -4.44 18.05 5.32
N ASP A 90 -4.43 17.65 4.05
CA ASP A 90 -5.52 16.89 3.43
C ASP A 90 -5.57 15.44 3.93
N SER A 91 -4.48 14.96 4.54
CA SER A 91 -4.42 13.63 5.18
C SER A 91 -5.51 13.42 6.24
N LYS A 92 -5.97 14.51 6.87
CA LYS A 92 -7.04 14.48 7.88
C LYS A 92 -8.42 14.19 7.30
N ASN A 93 -8.59 14.34 5.99
CA ASN A 93 -9.85 14.11 5.30
C ASN A 93 -10.01 12.63 4.88
N LEU A 94 -8.95 11.82 4.99
CA LEU A 94 -8.96 10.40 4.64
C LEU A 94 -9.72 9.60 5.71
N SER A 95 -10.97 9.26 5.40
CA SER A 95 -11.91 8.72 6.39
C SER A 95 -11.97 7.19 6.42
N THR A 96 -11.69 6.52 5.30
CA THR A 96 -11.75 5.05 5.18
C THR A 96 -10.36 4.42 5.22
N MET A 97 -10.28 3.12 5.48
CA MET A 97 -9.00 2.38 5.40
C MET A 97 -8.42 2.41 3.99
N SER A 98 -9.29 2.32 2.97
CA SER A 98 -8.93 2.43 1.56
C SER A 98 -8.31 3.79 1.22
N ALA A 99 -9.01 4.88 1.56
CA ALA A 99 -8.50 6.24 1.35
C ALA A 99 -7.16 6.48 2.07
N LYS A 100 -6.97 5.90 3.26
CA LYS A 100 -5.69 5.97 3.99
C LYS A 100 -4.58 5.17 3.33
N ALA A 101 -4.88 4.02 2.74
CA ALA A 101 -3.92 3.20 2.00
C ALA A 101 -3.46 3.93 0.72
N TYR A 102 -4.40 4.41 -0.09
CA TYR A 102 -4.09 5.28 -1.25
C TYR A 102 -3.29 6.51 -0.83
N GLY A 103 -3.76 7.21 0.21
CA GLY A 103 -3.08 8.40 0.73
C GLY A 103 -1.66 8.12 1.22
N TYR A 104 -1.43 7.00 1.91
CA TYR A 104 -0.08 6.62 2.33
C TYR A 104 0.85 6.48 1.12
N GLY A 105 0.39 5.83 0.04
CA GLY A 105 1.11 5.74 -1.22
C GLY A 105 1.44 7.10 -1.83
N MET A 106 0.49 8.04 -1.82
CA MET A 106 0.73 9.41 -2.31
C MET A 106 1.76 10.16 -1.47
N TYR A 107 1.57 10.19 -0.14
CA TYR A 107 2.43 10.98 0.75
C TYR A 107 3.85 10.41 0.85
N ILE A 108 4.04 9.09 0.75
CA ILE A 108 5.39 8.50 0.75
C ILE A 108 6.14 8.84 -0.54
N THR A 109 5.44 8.90 -1.68
CA THR A 109 5.99 9.39 -2.95
C THR A 109 6.37 10.86 -2.87
N ASP A 110 5.49 11.72 -2.36
CA ASP A 110 5.76 13.16 -2.14
C ASP A 110 6.95 13.39 -1.19
N MET A 111 7.05 12.57 -0.14
CA MET A 111 8.20 12.61 0.77
C MET A 111 9.52 12.29 0.04
N GLY A 112 9.50 11.27 -0.83
CA GLY A 112 10.63 10.88 -1.67
C GLY A 112 11.09 12.03 -2.56
N PHE A 113 10.13 12.68 -3.22
CA PHE A 113 10.40 13.83 -4.08
C PHE A 113 10.95 15.04 -3.32
N MET A 114 10.38 15.40 -2.17
CA MET A 114 10.88 16.52 -1.36
C MET A 114 12.28 16.29 -0.80
N ALA A 115 12.62 15.05 -0.49
CA ALA A 115 13.97 14.72 -0.07
C ALA A 115 14.97 14.78 -1.22
N TYR A 116 14.56 14.39 -2.43
CA TYR A 116 15.33 14.59 -3.65
C TYR A 116 15.64 16.09 -3.85
N GLU A 117 14.63 16.96 -3.69
CA GLU A 117 14.78 18.43 -3.79
C GLU A 117 15.49 19.09 -2.58
N HIS A 118 15.98 18.29 -1.63
CA HIS A 118 16.64 18.75 -0.40
C HIS A 118 15.79 19.72 0.45
N GLN A 119 14.46 19.64 0.37
CA GLN A 119 13.52 20.46 1.14
C GLN A 119 13.29 19.89 2.54
N ASN A 120 14.34 19.86 3.36
CA ASN A 120 14.35 19.17 4.66
C ASN A 120 13.15 19.46 5.58
N GLN A 121 12.62 20.69 5.58
CA GLN A 121 11.46 21.03 6.41
C GLN A 121 10.17 20.37 5.87
N GLN A 122 9.93 20.44 4.56
CA GLN A 122 8.77 19.80 3.94
C GLN A 122 8.87 18.28 4.03
N THR A 123 10.07 17.70 3.84
CA THR A 123 10.29 16.26 4.05
C THR A 123 9.88 15.82 5.46
N LEU A 124 10.13 16.63 6.50
CA LEU A 124 9.70 16.33 7.87
C LEU A 124 8.18 16.38 8.05
N GLU A 125 7.49 17.27 7.34
CA GLU A 125 6.02 17.37 7.36
C GLU A 125 5.38 16.13 6.71
N TYR A 126 5.91 15.70 5.54
CA TYR A 126 5.49 14.45 4.91
C TYR A 126 5.84 13.22 5.75
N TYR A 127 7.00 13.20 6.40
CA TYR A 127 7.39 12.12 7.32
C TYR A 127 6.39 11.94 8.46
N ALA A 128 5.98 13.05 9.10
CA ALA A 128 4.99 12.99 10.16
C ALA A 128 3.64 12.45 9.67
N THR A 129 3.25 12.84 8.46
CA THR A 129 2.01 12.39 7.80
C THR A 129 2.07 10.89 7.48
N CYS A 130 3.13 10.42 6.85
CA CYS A 130 3.32 9.00 6.53
C CYS A 130 3.36 8.14 7.79
N ARG A 131 4.04 8.59 8.84
CA ARG A 131 4.09 7.88 10.13
C ARG A 131 2.71 7.73 10.76
N ALA A 132 1.89 8.78 10.72
CA ALA A 132 0.54 8.75 11.24
C ALA A 132 -0.32 7.74 10.46
N LEU A 133 -0.30 7.82 9.13
CA LEU A 133 -1.04 6.91 8.25
C LEU A 133 -0.58 5.45 8.41
N ALA A 134 0.72 5.18 8.50
CA ALA A 134 1.23 3.84 8.77
C ALA A 134 0.71 3.30 10.11
N GLY A 135 0.63 4.15 11.15
CA GLY A 135 0.04 3.79 12.43
C GLY A 135 -1.44 3.42 12.32
N GLU A 136 -2.22 4.21 11.59
CA GLU A 136 -3.64 3.94 11.33
C GLU A 136 -3.87 2.69 10.47
N LEU A 137 -2.92 2.39 9.59
CA LEU A 137 -2.87 1.15 8.80
C LEU A 137 -2.33 -0.05 9.60
N GLY A 138 -1.95 0.10 10.87
CA GLY A 138 -1.43 -0.97 11.71
C GLY A 138 0.05 -1.33 11.46
N ALA A 139 0.73 -0.62 10.56
CA ALA A 139 2.11 -0.87 10.15
C ALA A 139 3.12 0.12 10.74
N GLY A 140 2.78 0.77 11.86
CA GLY A 140 3.66 1.74 12.53
C GLY A 140 5.04 1.18 12.89
N GLU A 141 5.13 -0.10 13.29
CA GLU A 141 6.42 -0.75 13.59
C GLU A 141 7.29 -0.95 12.33
N VAL A 142 6.66 -1.23 11.19
CA VAL A 142 7.37 -1.37 9.90
C VAL A 142 7.98 -0.04 9.50
N PHE A 143 7.18 1.04 9.60
CA PHE A 143 7.64 2.40 9.35
C PHE A 143 8.79 2.80 10.29
N GLU A 144 8.68 2.47 11.59
CA GLU A 144 9.72 2.83 12.56
C GLU A 144 11.06 2.14 12.28
N ARG A 145 11.01 0.86 11.89
CA ARG A 145 12.21 0.07 11.57
C ARG A 145 12.88 0.50 10.27
N THR A 146 12.10 0.89 9.27
CA THR A 146 12.60 1.17 7.91
C THR A 146 12.98 2.62 7.71
N ILE A 147 12.15 3.56 8.21
CA ILE A 147 12.34 4.99 8.03
C ILE A 147 12.87 5.63 9.31
N SER A 148 12.11 5.62 10.41
CA SER A 148 12.43 6.41 11.62
C SER A 148 13.83 6.15 12.16
N SER A 149 14.24 4.88 12.18
CA SER A 149 15.52 4.45 12.76
C SER A 149 16.74 5.02 12.03
N ASN A 150 16.61 5.37 10.75
CA ASN A 150 17.73 5.81 9.91
C ASN A 150 17.50 7.18 9.25
N PHE A 151 16.38 7.86 9.58
CA PHE A 151 15.94 9.07 8.89
C PHE A 151 16.98 10.20 8.96
N GLU A 152 17.50 10.52 10.14
CA GLU A 152 18.50 11.60 10.30
C GLU A 152 19.83 11.29 9.58
N GLU A 153 20.24 10.01 9.51
CA GLU A 153 21.46 9.61 8.81
C GLU A 153 21.27 9.69 7.29
N ASN A 154 20.12 9.21 6.80
CA ASN A 154 19.87 9.07 5.37
C ASN A 154 19.45 10.38 4.69
N THR A 155 18.76 11.28 5.40
CA THR A 155 18.38 12.62 4.86
C THR A 155 19.57 13.50 4.49
N SER A 156 20.78 13.16 4.96
CA SER A 156 22.02 13.86 4.60
C SER A 156 22.57 13.49 3.20
N ASN A 157 22.02 12.46 2.54
CA ASN A 157 22.46 11.98 1.25
C ASN A 157 21.28 11.46 0.41
N GLU A 158 21.04 12.08 -0.75
CA GLU A 158 19.94 11.77 -1.67
C GLU A 158 19.83 10.27 -2.01
N GLU A 159 20.92 9.67 -2.48
CA GLU A 159 20.93 8.26 -2.89
C GLU A 159 20.59 7.32 -1.73
N LYS A 160 21.12 7.60 -0.53
CA LYS A 160 20.76 6.85 0.68
C LYS A 160 19.30 7.05 1.07
N PHE A 161 18.78 8.27 0.92
CA PHE A 161 17.40 8.56 1.23
C PHE A 161 16.46 7.84 0.26
N VAL A 162 16.67 7.95 -1.05
CA VAL A 162 15.89 7.25 -2.08
C VAL A 162 15.92 5.74 -1.83
N LYS A 163 17.09 5.17 -1.53
CA LYS A 163 17.19 3.75 -1.18
C LYS A 163 16.40 3.38 0.08
N MET A 164 16.45 4.20 1.13
CA MET A 164 15.66 3.99 2.34
C MET A 164 14.15 4.03 2.03
N MET A 165 13.72 4.91 1.14
CA MET A 165 12.33 5.03 0.70
C MET A 165 11.87 3.78 -0.06
N ASP A 166 12.69 3.29 -0.99
CA ASP A 166 12.42 2.02 -1.68
C ASP A 166 12.36 0.84 -0.69
N GLU A 167 13.28 0.76 0.26
CA GLU A 167 13.28 -0.26 1.31
C GLU A 167 12.01 -0.18 2.18
N ALA A 168 11.56 1.03 2.52
CA ALA A 168 10.37 1.25 3.32
C ALA A 168 9.06 0.96 2.57
N PHE A 169 8.98 1.36 1.30
CA PHE A 169 7.85 1.04 0.44
C PHE A 169 7.69 -0.47 0.28
N ASN A 170 8.78 -1.16 -0.06
CA ASN A 170 8.77 -2.61 -0.19
C ASN A 170 8.45 -3.31 1.14
N ALA A 171 8.97 -2.83 2.28
CA ALA A 171 8.66 -3.41 3.58
C ALA A 171 7.18 -3.23 3.97
N MET A 172 6.59 -2.09 3.60
CA MET A 172 5.19 -1.78 3.83
C MET A 172 4.28 -2.66 2.97
N ASP A 173 4.61 -2.79 1.68
CA ASP A 173 3.91 -3.66 0.74
C ASP A 173 3.96 -5.12 1.21
N GLN A 174 5.15 -5.64 1.51
CA GLN A 174 5.34 -7.00 2.04
C GLN A 174 4.58 -7.22 3.34
N TYR A 175 4.55 -6.24 4.25
CA TYR A 175 3.76 -6.35 5.48
C TYR A 175 2.26 -6.51 5.19
N MET A 176 1.72 -5.76 4.22
CA MET A 176 0.30 -5.90 3.86
C MET A 176 0.01 -7.25 3.24
N VAL A 177 0.88 -7.72 2.35
CA VAL A 177 0.80 -9.04 1.71
C VAL A 177 0.89 -10.17 2.75
N ASP A 178 1.86 -10.13 3.66
CA ASP A 178 2.07 -11.15 4.71
C ASP A 178 0.91 -11.24 5.71
N ASN A 179 0.11 -10.18 5.82
CA ASN A 179 -1.06 -10.12 6.69
C ASN A 179 -2.38 -10.30 5.91
N GLU A 180 -2.34 -10.86 4.70
CA GLU A 180 -3.50 -11.15 3.85
C GLU A 180 -4.31 -9.88 3.48
N ARG A 181 -3.69 -8.70 3.55
CA ARG A 181 -4.31 -7.40 3.23
C ARG A 181 -3.97 -6.94 1.82
N PHE A 182 -4.24 -7.81 0.87
CA PHE A 182 -3.95 -7.65 -0.55
C PHE A 182 -4.59 -6.42 -1.19
N VAL A 183 -5.82 -6.09 -0.77
CA VAL A 183 -6.51 -4.87 -1.20
C VAL A 183 -5.71 -3.64 -0.76
N ASN A 184 -5.31 -3.55 0.52
CA ASN A 184 -4.54 -2.39 1.00
C ASN A 184 -3.13 -2.29 0.39
N ALA A 185 -2.48 -3.42 0.10
CA ALA A 185 -1.21 -3.43 -0.64
C ALA A 185 -1.39 -2.78 -2.04
N THR A 186 -2.45 -3.18 -2.74
CA THR A 186 -2.79 -2.63 -4.06
C THR A 186 -3.16 -1.17 -4.00
N GLU A 187 -3.92 -0.76 -2.98
CA GLU A 187 -4.29 0.64 -2.78
C GLU A 187 -3.06 1.52 -2.52
N ILE A 188 -2.12 1.06 -1.68
CA ILE A 188 -0.84 1.76 -1.47
C ILE A 188 -0.08 1.88 -2.79
N PHE A 189 -0.04 0.81 -3.60
CA PHE A 189 0.61 0.83 -4.89
C PHE A 189 -0.03 1.84 -5.85
N VAL A 190 -1.35 1.81 -6.02
CA VAL A 190 -2.10 2.70 -6.91
C VAL A 190 -1.92 4.16 -6.49
N GLY A 191 -2.00 4.45 -5.19
CA GLY A 191 -1.77 5.79 -4.65
C GLY A 191 -0.35 6.30 -4.92
N SER A 192 0.64 5.43 -4.79
CA SER A 192 2.03 5.77 -5.11
C SER A 192 2.25 5.96 -6.62
N TRP A 193 1.64 5.10 -7.44
CA TRP A 193 1.72 5.16 -8.90
C TRP A 193 1.12 6.46 -9.45
N VAL A 194 -0.09 6.83 -9.05
CA VAL A 194 -0.73 8.07 -9.56
C VAL A 194 0.09 9.31 -9.18
N GLU A 195 0.64 9.35 -7.96
CA GLU A 195 1.45 10.49 -7.51
C GLU A 195 2.77 10.59 -8.27
N THR A 196 3.44 9.45 -8.50
CA THR A 196 4.65 9.42 -9.33
C THR A 196 4.37 9.96 -10.73
N GLN A 197 3.24 9.59 -11.34
CA GLN A 197 2.89 10.06 -12.68
C GLN A 197 2.54 11.55 -12.69
N LEU A 198 1.88 12.07 -11.65
CA LEU A 198 1.61 13.51 -11.51
C LEU A 198 2.91 14.31 -11.40
N ILE A 199 3.86 13.84 -10.59
CA ILE A 199 5.18 14.47 -10.45
C ILE A 199 5.92 14.45 -11.79
N ALA A 200 6.06 13.27 -12.42
CA ALA A 200 6.75 13.14 -13.69
C ALA A 200 6.14 14.03 -14.78
N THR A 201 4.81 14.04 -14.89
CA THR A 201 4.07 14.88 -15.83
C THR A 201 4.27 16.36 -15.53
N GLY A 202 4.13 16.77 -14.26
CA GLY A 202 4.30 18.16 -13.82
C GLY A 202 5.68 18.75 -14.12
N ILE A 203 6.73 17.93 -14.09
CA ILE A 203 8.10 18.36 -14.43
C ILE A 203 8.22 18.74 -15.92
N VAL A 204 7.54 18.03 -16.82
CA VAL A 204 7.75 18.19 -18.27
C VAL A 204 6.58 18.82 -19.04
N LYS A 205 5.40 18.99 -18.42
CA LYS A 205 4.18 19.48 -19.08
C LYS A 205 4.38 20.80 -19.82
N ASP A 206 5.09 21.74 -19.20
CA ASP A 206 5.34 23.08 -19.73
C ASP A 206 6.70 23.19 -20.46
N GLU A 207 7.40 22.07 -20.63
CA GLU A 207 8.75 22.01 -21.23
C GLU A 207 8.72 21.29 -22.58
N ALA A 208 9.49 21.81 -23.54
CA ALA A 208 9.70 21.09 -24.80
C ALA A 208 10.63 19.88 -24.58
N LEU A 209 10.38 18.78 -25.30
CA LEU A 209 11.29 17.64 -25.31
C LEU A 209 12.70 18.06 -25.72
N SER A 210 13.68 17.65 -24.93
CA SER A 210 15.11 17.91 -25.08
C SER A 210 15.92 16.71 -24.62
N GLU A 211 17.21 16.67 -24.92
CA GLU A 211 18.08 15.58 -24.44
C GLU A 211 18.22 15.55 -22.91
N VAL A 212 17.96 16.68 -22.23
CA VAL A 212 18.01 16.76 -20.77
C VAL A 212 16.79 16.08 -20.14
N ASN A 213 15.58 16.40 -20.59
CA ASN A 213 14.34 15.86 -20.03
C ASN A 213 13.83 14.59 -20.73
N ARG A 214 14.48 14.13 -21.81
CA ARG A 214 14.16 12.88 -22.52
C ARG A 214 13.99 11.67 -21.59
N PRO A 215 14.80 11.44 -20.54
CA PRO A 215 14.58 10.32 -19.63
C PRO A 215 13.20 10.34 -18.95
N ILE A 216 12.68 11.52 -18.64
CA ILE A 216 11.35 11.67 -18.01
C ILE A 216 10.25 11.37 -19.03
N PHE A 217 10.34 11.92 -20.25
CA PHE A 217 9.43 11.57 -21.34
C PHE A 217 9.45 10.07 -21.68
N GLN A 218 10.63 9.43 -21.60
CA GLN A 218 10.76 7.98 -21.77
C GLN A 218 10.02 7.22 -20.66
N GLY A 219 10.17 7.64 -19.40
CA GLY A 219 9.45 7.04 -18.27
C GLY A 219 7.93 7.15 -18.39
N ILE A 220 7.42 8.31 -18.82
CA ILE A 220 5.99 8.52 -19.13
C ILE A 220 5.54 7.61 -20.27
N TYR A 221 6.33 7.53 -21.35
CA TYR A 221 6.03 6.66 -22.49
C TYR A 221 5.98 5.16 -22.10
N GLU A 222 6.86 4.71 -21.22
CA GLU A 222 6.96 3.33 -20.75
C GLU A 222 5.78 2.90 -19.87
N GLN A 223 5.03 3.84 -19.30
CA GLN A 223 3.81 3.55 -18.53
C GLN A 223 2.74 2.80 -19.32
N LYS A 224 2.78 2.79 -20.65
CA LYS A 224 1.89 1.92 -21.45
C LYS A 224 1.95 0.45 -21.03
N VAL A 225 3.12 -0.03 -20.59
CA VAL A 225 3.31 -1.41 -20.12
C VAL A 225 2.90 -1.50 -18.66
N HIS A 226 3.33 -0.54 -17.84
CA HIS A 226 3.08 -0.56 -16.39
C HIS A 226 1.60 -0.37 -16.04
N ALA A 227 0.89 0.54 -16.71
CA ALA A 227 -0.55 0.74 -16.56
C ALA A 227 -1.34 -0.51 -16.98
N SER A 228 -0.89 -1.24 -18.00
CA SER A 228 -1.51 -2.52 -18.38
C SER A 228 -1.29 -3.60 -17.32
N ASN A 229 -0.10 -3.67 -16.73
CA ASN A 229 0.16 -4.58 -15.61
C ASN A 229 -0.67 -4.21 -14.37
N LEU A 230 -0.82 -2.91 -14.09
CA LEU A 230 -1.68 -2.43 -13.02
C LEU A 230 -3.14 -2.84 -13.25
N MET A 231 -3.67 -2.67 -14.45
CA MET A 231 -5.03 -3.13 -14.79
C MET A 231 -5.21 -4.64 -14.58
N ASN A 232 -4.21 -5.45 -14.93
CA ASN A 232 -4.28 -6.89 -14.66
C ASN A 232 -4.37 -7.19 -13.16
N VAL A 233 -3.64 -6.45 -12.32
CA VAL A 233 -3.70 -6.58 -10.86
C VAL A 233 -5.08 -6.16 -10.33
N LEU A 234 -5.58 -5.00 -10.76
CA LEU A 234 -6.88 -4.50 -10.31
C LEU A 234 -8.02 -5.46 -10.70
N SER A 235 -7.95 -6.08 -11.88
CA SER A 235 -8.96 -7.05 -12.32
C SER A 235 -9.06 -8.31 -11.45
N GLU A 236 -8.01 -8.65 -10.70
CA GLU A 236 -8.02 -9.81 -9.79
C GLU A 236 -8.68 -9.47 -8.45
N ILE A 237 -8.85 -8.18 -8.12
CA ILE A 237 -9.50 -7.68 -6.89
C ILE A 237 -10.67 -6.74 -7.18
N GLU A 238 -11.20 -6.76 -8.41
CA GLU A 238 -12.19 -5.80 -8.92
C GLU A 238 -13.42 -5.70 -8.01
N THR A 239 -13.86 -6.82 -7.42
CA THR A 239 -15.03 -6.85 -6.52
C THR A 239 -14.83 -6.12 -5.20
N GLU A 240 -13.58 -5.85 -4.82
CA GLU A 240 -13.21 -5.15 -3.58
C GLU A 240 -12.81 -3.69 -3.83
N LEU A 241 -12.76 -3.27 -5.10
CA LEU A 241 -12.43 -1.91 -5.50
C LEU A 241 -13.68 -1.13 -5.88
N ASP A 242 -13.57 0.20 -5.83
CA ASP A 242 -14.58 1.09 -6.36
C ASP A 242 -14.51 1.07 -7.90
N ASP A 243 -15.64 0.78 -8.56
CA ASP A 243 -15.76 0.77 -10.02
C ASP A 243 -15.22 2.06 -10.65
N GLU A 244 -15.41 3.21 -10.00
CA GLU A 244 -14.91 4.51 -10.47
C GLU A 244 -13.38 4.53 -10.56
N VAL A 245 -12.69 3.85 -9.65
CA VAL A 245 -11.22 3.74 -9.66
C VAL A 245 -10.77 2.87 -10.83
N VAL A 246 -11.43 1.74 -11.07
CA VAL A 246 -11.11 0.82 -12.17
C VAL A 246 -11.29 1.53 -13.52
N ASP A 247 -12.41 2.23 -13.70
CA ASP A 247 -12.73 3.00 -14.91
C ASP A 247 -11.66 4.07 -15.19
N HIS A 248 -11.23 4.81 -14.16
CA HIS A 248 -10.19 5.83 -14.32
C HIS A 248 -8.84 5.23 -14.70
N VAL A 249 -8.43 4.11 -14.10
CA VAL A 249 -7.16 3.47 -14.43
C VAL A 249 -7.21 2.89 -15.85
N GLU A 250 -8.35 2.34 -16.29
CA GLU A 250 -8.54 1.88 -17.68
C GLU A 250 -8.41 3.06 -18.67
N GLU A 251 -9.05 4.19 -18.39
CA GLU A 251 -8.97 5.38 -19.24
C GLU A 251 -7.52 5.87 -19.38
N ILE A 252 -6.76 5.93 -18.28
CA ILE A 252 -5.35 6.32 -18.27
C ILE A 252 -4.50 5.30 -19.04
N MET A 253 -4.74 4.00 -18.85
CA MET A 253 -4.05 2.94 -19.61
C MET A 253 -4.27 3.11 -21.11
N MET A 254 -5.52 3.34 -21.54
CA MET A 254 -5.85 3.58 -22.94
C MET A 254 -5.17 4.85 -23.47
N PHE A 255 -5.08 5.89 -22.66
CA PHE A 255 -4.39 7.13 -23.01
C PHE A 255 -2.90 6.88 -23.27
N TYR A 256 -2.19 6.18 -22.37
CA TYR A 256 -0.80 5.79 -22.57
C TYR A 256 -0.58 4.92 -23.81
N ALA A 257 -1.52 4.02 -24.11
CA ALA A 257 -1.47 3.18 -25.31
C ALA A 257 -1.53 3.99 -26.61
N GLY A 258 -2.10 5.20 -26.58
CA GLY A 258 -2.17 6.12 -27.71
C GLY A 258 -0.82 6.72 -28.13
N PHE A 259 0.19 6.73 -27.26
CA PHE A 259 1.50 7.29 -27.58
C PHE A 259 2.27 6.41 -28.58
N ALA A 260 2.55 6.96 -29.77
CA ALA A 260 3.26 6.26 -30.84
C ALA A 260 4.77 6.18 -30.59
N SER A 261 5.37 7.27 -30.08
CA SER A 261 6.77 7.34 -29.65
C SER A 261 6.94 8.43 -28.58
N VAL A 262 8.12 8.50 -27.97
CA VAL A 262 8.50 9.57 -27.03
C VAL A 262 8.36 10.94 -27.70
N GLU A 263 8.79 11.07 -28.95
CA GLU A 263 8.74 12.31 -29.72
C GLU A 263 7.32 12.74 -30.09
N SER A 264 6.32 11.84 -29.98
CA SER A 264 4.93 12.17 -30.28
C SER A 264 4.19 12.80 -29.09
N ILE A 265 4.77 12.77 -27.89
CA ILE A 265 4.15 13.32 -26.68
C ILE A 265 4.22 14.85 -26.73
N THR A 266 3.06 15.50 -26.74
CA THR A 266 2.93 16.95 -26.77
C THR A 266 2.57 17.52 -25.39
N SER A 267 2.73 18.83 -25.20
CA SER A 267 2.25 19.51 -23.98
C SER A 267 0.73 19.42 -23.81
N GLU A 268 -0.03 19.32 -24.90
CA GLU A 268 -1.48 19.08 -24.85
C GLU A 268 -1.78 17.69 -24.29
N ASP A 269 -1.04 16.66 -24.75
CA ASP A 269 -1.16 15.30 -24.22
C ASP A 269 -0.79 15.24 -22.73
N LEU A 270 0.27 15.93 -22.31
CA LEU A 270 0.70 15.98 -20.90
C LEU A 270 -0.32 16.71 -20.02
N THR A 271 -0.98 17.75 -20.56
CA THR A 271 -2.07 18.44 -19.85
C THR A 271 -3.30 17.54 -19.72
N GLU A 272 -3.65 16.80 -20.77
CA GLU A 272 -4.74 15.82 -20.70
C GLU A 272 -4.42 14.68 -19.71
N LEU A 273 -3.20 14.16 -19.75
CA LEU A 273 -2.72 13.14 -18.81
C LEU A 273 -2.82 13.62 -17.37
N GLU A 274 -2.33 14.82 -17.06
CA GLU A 274 -2.43 15.41 -15.72
C GLU A 274 -3.88 15.49 -15.24
N ASN A 275 -4.81 15.91 -16.11
CA ASN A 275 -6.23 15.98 -15.76
C ASN A 275 -6.81 14.59 -15.43
N LYS A 276 -6.48 13.56 -16.21
CA LYS A 276 -6.93 12.19 -15.94
C LYS A 276 -6.35 11.66 -14.62
N LEU A 277 -5.07 11.91 -14.37
CA LEU A 277 -4.41 11.53 -13.12
C LEU A 277 -4.99 12.26 -11.90
N MET A 278 -5.31 13.55 -12.04
CA MET A 278 -5.98 14.31 -10.97
C MET A 278 -7.39 13.81 -10.70
N ALA A 279 -8.14 13.40 -11.73
CA ALA A 279 -9.46 12.78 -11.57
C ALA A 279 -9.36 11.46 -10.78
N LEU A 280 -8.42 10.59 -11.16
CA LEU A 280 -8.13 9.37 -10.40
C LEU A 280 -7.77 9.70 -8.95
N LYS A 281 -6.81 10.59 -8.71
CA LYS A 281 -6.40 11.00 -7.35
C LYS A 281 -7.58 11.50 -6.51
N ALA A 282 -8.51 12.24 -7.11
CA ALA A 282 -9.73 12.67 -6.44
C ALA A 282 -10.63 11.48 -6.06
N ALA A 283 -10.86 10.53 -6.97
CA ALA A 283 -11.65 9.32 -6.69
C ALA A 283 -11.04 8.49 -5.53
N LEU A 284 -9.71 8.32 -5.52
CA LEU A 284 -8.98 7.58 -4.48
C LEU A 284 -9.13 8.19 -3.07
N THR A 285 -9.24 9.52 -2.99
CA THR A 285 -9.26 10.26 -1.71
C THR A 285 -10.68 10.62 -1.25
N SER A 286 -11.66 10.58 -2.16
CA SER A 286 -13.05 10.96 -1.91
C SER A 286 -13.94 9.80 -1.46
N GLN A 287 -13.40 8.59 -1.32
CA GLN A 287 -14.19 7.39 -1.00
C GLN A 287 -14.94 7.56 0.32
N SER A 288 -16.23 7.87 0.19
CA SER A 288 -17.21 7.87 1.27
C SER A 288 -17.58 6.43 1.58
N ILE A 289 -17.78 6.12 2.87
CA ILE A 289 -18.41 4.89 3.32
C ILE A 289 -19.73 4.74 2.55
N ALA A 290 -19.86 3.69 1.74
CA ALA A 290 -21.13 3.25 1.16
C ALA A 290 -22.03 2.65 2.26
#